data_AF-A0A265Q3B5-F1
#
_entry.id   AF-A0A265Q3B5-F1
#
_cell.length_a   1.000
_cell.length_b   1.000
_cell.length_c   1.000
_cell.angle_alpha   90.00
_cell.angle_beta   90.00
_cell.angle_gamma   90.00
#
_symmetry.space_group_name_H-M   'P 1'
#
loop_
_entity.id
_entity.type
_entity.pdbx_description
1 polymer ?
#
loop_
_entity_poly.entity_id
_entity_poly.type
_entity_poly.pdbx_seq_one_letter_code
_entity_poly.pdbx_strand_id
1 'polypeptide(L)'
;MKTWEVIKELTENPNKKFRRKELNSYVTVEGGMIVWRGEFQRGQKMEIGFIDKRDSEWEEVKEPVNFMEVLERVSNNLHTRISLHDEARERIYAVRSLSGILRDLDEEFDSREIAKILLEGKWYIE
;
A
#
# COMPACT_ATOMS: atom_id res chain seq x y z
N MET A 1 -5.24 11.61 6.31
CA MET A 1 -4.88 12.84 5.56
C MET A 1 -6.14 13.60 5.19
N LYS A 2 -6.08 14.92 5.00
CA LYS A 2 -7.18 15.76 4.51
C LYS A 2 -7.28 15.69 2.99
N THR A 3 -8.47 15.97 2.44
CA THR A 3 -8.71 15.91 0.99
C THR A 3 -7.77 16.79 0.16
N TRP A 4 -7.43 17.99 0.63
CA TRP A 4 -6.50 18.87 -0.09
C TRP A 4 -5.05 18.33 -0.10
N GLU A 5 -4.64 17.65 0.97
CA GLU A 5 -3.32 17.00 1.03
C GLU A 5 -3.25 15.84 0.02
N VAL A 6 -4.32 15.05 -0.09
CA VAL A 6 -4.45 13.99 -1.11
C VAL A 6 -4.37 14.56 -2.53
N ILE A 7 -5.09 15.65 -2.82
CA ILE A 7 -5.05 16.30 -4.14
C ILE A 7 -3.62 16.77 -4.45
N LYS A 8 -2.96 17.39 -3.47
CA LYS A 8 -1.57 17.84 -3.61
C LYS A 8 -0.63 16.67 -3.92
N GLU A 9 -0.68 15.61 -3.12
CA GLU A 9 0.14 14.41 -3.29
C GLU A 9 -0.08 13.73 -4.64
N LEU A 10 -1.33 13.64 -5.12
CA LEU A 10 -1.64 13.09 -6.44
C LEU A 10 -1.14 13.98 -7.58
N THR A 11 -1.07 15.29 -7.36
CA THR A 11 -0.53 16.24 -8.36
C THR A 11 1.00 16.16 -8.42
N GLU A 12 1.65 15.94 -7.27
CA GLU A 12 3.11 15.79 -7.18
C GLU A 12 3.58 14.38 -7.59
N ASN A 13 2.81 13.34 -7.28
CA ASN A 13 3.06 11.96 -7.67
C ASN A 13 1.78 11.28 -8.19
N PRO A 14 1.53 11.34 -9.51
CA PRO A 14 0.32 10.80 -10.15
C PRO A 14 0.10 9.28 -9.99
N ASN A 15 1.14 8.54 -9.59
CA ASN A 15 1.05 7.09 -9.41
C ASN A 15 0.51 6.68 -8.03
N LYS A 16 0.41 7.63 -7.09
CA LYS A 16 -0.19 7.36 -5.78
C LYS A 16 -1.69 7.10 -5.89
N LYS A 17 -2.20 6.38 -4.91
CA LYS A 17 -3.62 6.08 -4.76
C LYS A 17 -4.03 6.34 -3.33
N PHE A 18 -5.24 6.85 -3.12
CA PHE A 18 -5.74 7.14 -1.76
C PHE A 18 -7.16 6.65 -1.61
N ARG A 19 -7.49 5.99 -0.51
CA ARG A 19 -8.88 5.61 -0.18
C ARG A 19 -9.37 6.35 1.05
N ARG A 20 -10.69 6.50 1.16
CA ARG A 20 -11.33 6.89 2.41
C ARG A 20 -11.48 5.64 3.27
N LYS A 21 -11.20 5.71 4.57
CA LYS A 21 -11.28 4.55 5.47
C LYS A 21 -12.63 3.81 5.45
N GLU A 22 -13.71 4.53 5.18
CA GLU A 22 -15.09 4.00 5.17
C GLU A 22 -15.54 3.48 3.79
N LEU A 23 -14.71 3.60 2.74
CA LEU A 23 -15.09 3.22 1.37
C LEU A 23 -14.06 2.30 0.71
N ASN A 24 -14.54 1.23 0.07
CA ASN A 24 -13.73 0.34 -0.78
C ASN A 24 -13.40 0.96 -2.17
N SER A 25 -13.33 2.28 -2.24
CA SER A 25 -12.99 3.03 -3.45
C SER A 25 -11.82 3.96 -3.17
N TYR A 26 -10.94 4.10 -4.16
CA TYR A 26 -9.78 4.95 -4.11
C TYR A 26 -9.81 6.00 -5.22
N VAL A 27 -9.05 7.07 -5.02
CA VAL A 27 -8.76 8.09 -6.04
C VAL A 27 -7.35 7.89 -6.60
N THR A 28 -7.20 8.14 -7.90
CA THR A 28 -5.95 8.04 -8.66
C THR A 28 -5.96 9.07 -9.79
N VAL A 29 -4.81 9.32 -10.42
CA VAL A 29 -4.73 10.16 -11.63
C VAL A 29 -4.79 9.29 -12.89
N GLU A 30 -5.75 9.56 -13.77
CA GLU A 30 -5.85 8.93 -15.08
C GLU A 30 -6.21 9.97 -16.15
N GLY A 31 -5.51 9.95 -17.29
CA GLY A 31 -5.74 10.92 -18.36
C GLY A 31 -5.61 12.39 -17.91
N GLY A 32 -4.76 12.66 -16.91
CA GLY A 32 -4.58 13.99 -16.32
C GLY A 32 -5.70 14.45 -15.40
N MET A 33 -6.62 13.56 -15.01
CA MET A 33 -7.74 13.87 -14.11
C MET A 33 -7.72 12.97 -12.88
N ILE A 34 -8.12 13.51 -11.74
CA ILE A 34 -8.35 12.72 -10.53
C ILE A 34 -9.69 12.00 -10.68
N VAL A 35 -9.67 10.68 -10.63
CA VAL A 35 -10.84 9.82 -10.83
C VAL A 35 -11.01 8.82 -9.69
N TRP A 36 -12.25 8.44 -9.42
CA TRP A 36 -12.62 7.37 -8.50
C TRP A 36 -12.57 6.00 -9.18
N ARG A 37 -11.93 5.05 -8.51
CA ARG A 37 -11.84 3.64 -8.88
C ARG A 37 -12.23 2.77 -7.69
N GLY A 38 -12.77 1.59 -7.95
CA GLY A 38 -13.15 0.64 -6.90
C GLY A 38 -14.22 -0.32 -7.39
N GLU A 39 -14.72 -1.15 -6.48
CA GLU A 39 -15.72 -2.18 -6.79
C GLU A 39 -16.98 -1.59 -7.48
N PHE A 40 -17.43 -0.42 -7.02
CA PHE A 40 -18.61 0.28 -7.53
C PHE A 40 -18.29 1.56 -8.31
N GLN A 41 -17.01 1.95 -8.41
CA GLN A 41 -16.55 3.20 -9.05
C GLN A 41 -15.70 2.89 -10.29
N ARG A 42 -16.09 3.42 -11.45
CA ARG A 42 -15.52 3.10 -12.76
C ARG A 42 -14.96 4.33 -13.48
N GLY A 43 -14.23 5.18 -12.75
CA GLY A 43 -13.52 6.33 -13.33
C GLY A 43 -14.33 7.63 -13.30
N GLN A 44 -15.29 7.74 -12.38
CA GLN A 44 -16.01 8.99 -12.16
C GLN A 44 -15.03 10.07 -11.73
N LYS A 45 -15.12 11.26 -12.31
CA LYS A 45 -14.26 12.38 -11.94
C LYS A 45 -14.51 12.77 -10.48
N MET A 46 -13.45 13.04 -9.74
CA MET A 46 -13.59 13.60 -8.41
C MET A 46 -14.05 15.05 -8.52
N GLU A 47 -15.32 15.32 -8.24
CA GLU A 47 -15.82 16.69 -8.22
C GLU A 47 -15.43 17.40 -6.92
N ILE A 48 -15.06 18.67 -7.04
CA ILE A 48 -14.68 19.54 -5.92
C ILE A 48 -15.85 19.68 -4.92
N GLY A 49 -17.10 19.49 -5.36
CA GLY A 49 -18.28 19.45 -4.47
C GLY A 49 -18.27 18.30 -3.44
N PHE A 50 -17.51 17.23 -3.68
CA PHE A 50 -17.30 16.13 -2.73
C PHE A 50 -16.17 16.38 -1.73
N ILE A 51 -15.56 17.57 -1.76
CA ILE A 51 -14.77 18.11 -0.65
C ILE A 51 -15.78 18.52 0.44
N ASP A 52 -16.45 17.53 1.02
CA ASP A 52 -17.31 17.74 2.18
C ASP A 52 -16.41 18.26 3.31
N LYS A 53 -16.92 19.23 4.09
CA LYS A 53 -16.22 19.87 5.21
C LYS A 53 -15.97 18.93 6.40
N ARG A 54 -16.41 17.68 6.29
CA ARG A 54 -16.16 16.62 7.28
C ARG A 54 -14.76 16.07 7.01
N ASP A 55 -13.95 16.00 8.06
CA ASP A 55 -12.62 15.41 8.09
C ASP A 55 -12.64 13.97 7.56
N SER A 56 -12.68 13.82 6.23
CA SER A 56 -12.62 12.54 5.57
C SER A 56 -11.22 12.00 5.83
N GLU A 57 -11.12 10.93 6.62
CA GLU A 57 -9.84 10.29 6.89
C GLU A 57 -9.40 9.51 5.66
N TRP A 58 -8.47 10.09 4.91
CA TRP A 58 -7.80 9.43 3.80
C TRP A 58 -6.57 8.67 4.26
N GLU A 59 -6.31 7.55 3.61
CA GLU A 59 -5.07 6.79 3.71
C GLU A 59 -4.51 6.46 2.33
N GLU A 60 -3.19 6.45 2.22
CA GLU A 60 -2.50 6.02 1.01
C GLU A 60 -2.74 4.52 0.82
N VAL A 61 -3.18 4.13 -0.37
CA VAL A 61 -3.28 2.73 -0.76
C VAL A 61 -1.87 2.27 -1.08
N LYS A 62 -1.29 1.51 -0.14
CA LYS A 62 0.02 0.90 -0.30
C LYS A 62 -0.06 -0.20 -1.35
N GLU A 63 0.67 -0.04 -2.44
CA GLU A 63 0.82 -1.08 -3.45
C GLU A 63 1.88 -2.09 -2.98
N PRO A 64 1.71 -3.38 -3.30
CA PRO A 64 2.71 -4.37 -2.98
C PRO A 64 3.96 -4.13 -3.84
N VAL A 65 5.13 -4.21 -3.20
CA VAL A 65 6.44 -4.21 -3.84
C VAL A 65 7.03 -5.62 -3.81
N ASN A 66 8.04 -5.87 -4.63
CA ASN A 66 8.81 -7.10 -4.54
C ASN A 66 9.83 -7.03 -3.40
N PHE A 67 10.40 -8.18 -3.02
CA PHE A 67 11.37 -8.26 -1.94
C PHE A 67 12.66 -7.47 -2.21
N MET A 68 13.09 -7.33 -3.46
CA MET A 68 14.31 -6.56 -3.78
C MET A 68 14.15 -5.07 -3.47
N GLU A 69 12.98 -4.50 -3.76
CA GLU A 69 12.63 -3.12 -3.40
C GLU A 69 12.58 -2.93 -1.88
N VAL A 70 12.10 -3.93 -1.14
CA VAL A 70 12.17 -3.92 0.34
C VAL A 70 13.63 -3.82 0.81
N LEU A 71 14.52 -4.64 0.25
CA LEU A 71 15.94 -4.63 0.63
C LEU A 71 16.58 -3.26 0.36
N GLU A 72 16.33 -2.67 -0.81
CA GLU A 72 16.83 -1.34 -1.15
C GLU A 72 16.29 -0.27 -0.19
N ARG A 73 15.03 -0.36 0.21
CA ARG A 73 14.45 0.61 1.16
C ARG A 73 15.06 0.46 2.55
N VAL A 74 15.19 -0.78 3.03
CA VAL A 74 15.75 -1.09 4.35
C VAL A 74 17.24 -0.72 4.42
N SER A 75 18.02 -0.92 3.35
CA SER A 75 19.42 -0.52 3.32
C SER A 75 19.61 1.00 3.42
N ASN A 76 18.66 1.78 2.93
CA ASN A 76 18.67 3.23 3.00
C ASN A 76 18.03 3.78 4.28
N ASN A 77 17.19 3.00 4.97
CA ASN A 77 16.54 3.40 6.21
C ASN A 77 16.26 2.21 7.13
N LEU A 78 17.04 2.08 8.20
CA LEU A 78 16.93 1.00 9.19
C LEU A 78 15.62 0.99 9.99
N HIS A 79 14.87 2.09 9.99
CA HIS A 79 13.57 2.20 10.66
C HIS A 79 12.40 1.89 9.73
N THR A 80 12.66 1.45 8.50
CA THR A 80 11.61 1.02 7.56
C THR A 80 10.80 -0.11 8.19
N ARG A 81 9.48 0.12 8.28
CA ARG A 81 8.52 -0.88 8.71
C ARG A 81 7.91 -1.52 7.48
N ILE A 82 7.69 -2.82 7.52
CA ILE A 82 7.14 -3.59 6.41
C ILE A 82 6.10 -4.60 6.90
N SER A 83 5.17 -4.94 6.03
CA SER A 83 4.30 -6.11 6.18
C SER A 83 4.45 -7.04 4.97
N LEU A 84 4.13 -8.31 5.17
CA LEU A 84 4.18 -9.34 4.14
C LEU A 84 2.85 -10.08 4.13
N HIS A 85 2.29 -10.27 2.94
CA HIS A 85 1.12 -11.09 2.70
C HIS A 85 1.50 -12.29 1.83
N ASP A 86 1.41 -13.50 2.40
CA ASP A 86 1.53 -14.77 1.67
C ASP A 86 0.13 -15.24 1.29
N GLU A 87 -0.28 -14.93 0.06
CA GLU A 87 -1.61 -15.28 -0.45
C GLU A 87 -1.81 -16.78 -0.59
N ALA A 88 -0.73 -17.55 -0.85
CA ALA A 88 -0.84 -18.99 -1.03
C ALA A 88 -1.25 -19.70 0.28
N ARG A 89 -1.02 -19.06 1.42
CA ARG A 89 -1.31 -19.58 2.76
C ARG A 89 -2.29 -18.72 3.55
N GLU A 90 -2.85 -17.68 2.94
CA GLU A 90 -3.73 -16.69 3.58
C GLU A 90 -3.13 -16.10 4.87
N ARG A 91 -1.80 -15.87 4.90
CA ARG A 91 -1.07 -15.38 6.08
C ARG A 91 -0.61 -13.94 5.91
N ILE A 92 -0.85 -13.13 6.94
CA ILE A 92 -0.39 -11.74 7.02
C ILE A 92 0.60 -11.61 8.16
N TYR A 93 1.84 -11.25 7.82
CA TYR A 93 2.88 -10.89 8.78
C TYR A 93 2.72 -9.41 9.14
N ALA A 94 2.38 -9.16 10.41
CA ALA A 94 2.09 -7.83 10.92
C ALA A 94 3.31 -6.88 10.81
N VAL A 95 3.01 -5.59 10.64
CA VAL A 95 3.96 -4.50 10.41
C VAL A 95 5.14 -4.49 11.40
N ARG A 96 6.35 -4.82 10.95
CA ARG A 96 7.59 -4.87 11.76
C ARG A 96 8.85 -4.66 10.91
N SER A 97 10.04 -4.84 11.49
CA SER A 97 11.31 -4.78 10.76
C SER A 97 11.51 -6.02 9.88
N LEU A 98 12.33 -5.90 8.83
CA LEU A 98 12.72 -7.03 7.99
C LEU A 98 13.31 -8.20 8.79
N SER A 99 14.20 -7.90 9.75
CA SER A 99 14.77 -8.93 10.62
C SER A 99 13.72 -9.70 11.43
N GLY A 100 12.66 -9.02 11.86
CA GLY A 100 11.55 -9.65 12.59
C GLY A 100 10.79 -10.62 11.69
N ILE A 101 10.43 -10.20 10.48
CA ILE A 101 9.74 -11.08 9.51
C ILE A 101 10.62 -12.28 9.16
N LEU A 102 11.91 -12.07 8.86
CA LEU A 102 12.80 -13.18 8.50
C LEU A 102 12.97 -14.19 9.65
N ARG A 103 12.99 -13.73 10.91
CA ARG A 103 13.03 -14.64 12.07
C ARG A 103 11.75 -15.46 12.18
N ASP A 104 10.58 -14.83 12.02
CA ASP A 104 9.31 -15.54 12.06
C ASP A 104 9.22 -16.58 10.93
N LEU A 105 9.73 -16.25 9.74
CA LEU A 105 9.77 -17.19 8.61
C LEU A 105 10.71 -18.38 8.88
N ASP A 106 11.88 -18.15 9.49
CA ASP A 106 12.83 -19.20 9.87
C ASP A 106 12.27 -20.14 10.96
N GLU A 107 11.48 -19.60 11.89
CA GLU A 107 10.82 -20.40 12.94
C GLU A 107 9.68 -21.27 12.39
N GLU A 108 9.05 -20.87 11.28
CA GLU A 108 7.81 -21.47 10.77
C GLU A 108 7.98 -22.38 9.55
N PHE A 109 9.02 -22.15 8.72
CA PHE A 109 9.11 -22.77 7.40
C PHE A 109 10.50 -23.30 7.06
N ASP A 110 10.56 -24.21 6.08
CA ASP A 110 11.84 -24.64 5.53
C ASP A 110 12.41 -23.65 4.50
N SER A 111 13.68 -23.81 4.14
CA SER A 111 14.36 -22.88 3.22
C SER A 111 13.71 -22.78 1.83
N ARG A 112 13.05 -23.85 1.35
CA ARG A 112 12.38 -23.83 0.04
C ARG A 112 11.12 -22.98 0.12
N GLU A 113 10.35 -23.13 1.19
CA GLU A 113 9.15 -22.35 1.43
C GLU A 113 9.47 -20.87 1.65
N ILE A 114 10.50 -20.57 2.44
CA ILE A 114 10.99 -19.20 2.65
C ILE A 114 11.34 -18.57 1.30
N ALA A 115 12.14 -19.24 0.47
CA ALA A 115 12.51 -18.72 -0.84
C ALA A 115 11.29 -18.37 -1.71
N LYS A 116 10.25 -19.23 -1.68
CA LYS A 116 9.00 -18.97 -2.41
C LYS A 116 8.27 -17.73 -1.86
N ILE A 117 8.17 -17.61 -0.54
CA ILE A 117 7.54 -16.45 0.12
C ILE A 117 8.28 -15.15 -0.23
N LEU A 118 9.62 -15.16 -0.21
CA LEU A 118 10.41 -13.98 -0.56
C LEU A 118 10.22 -13.57 -2.03
N LEU A 119 10.05 -14.52 -2.94
CA LEU A 119 9.90 -14.25 -4.37
C LEU A 119 8.48 -13.85 -4.78
N GLU A 120 7.47 -14.49 -4.20
CA GLU A 120 6.07 -14.39 -4.65
C GLU A 120 5.18 -13.59 -3.67
N GLY A 121 5.65 -13.40 -2.43
CA GLY A 121 4.90 -12.67 -1.41
C GLY A 121 4.67 -11.20 -1.77
N LYS A 122 3.54 -10.68 -1.34
CA LYS A 122 3.20 -9.25 -1.51
C LYS A 122 3.75 -8.48 -0.32
N TRP A 123 4.76 -7.66 -0.55
CA TRP A 123 5.40 -6.86 0.49
C TRP A 123 4.87 -5.44 0.49
N TYR A 124 4.68 -4.84 1.65
CA TYR A 124 4.23 -3.45 1.76
C TYR A 124 5.21 -2.67 2.63
N ILE A 125 5.58 -1.47 2.17
CA ILE A 125 6.42 -0.53 2.91
C ILE A 125 5.51 0.44 3.66
N GLU A 126 5.72 0.58 4.96
CA GLU A 126 4.81 1.30 5.86
C GLU A 126 5.25 2.72 6.20
#